data_AF-A0A529STQ0-F1
#
_entry.id   AF-A0A529STQ0-F1
#
_cell.length_a   1.000
_cell.length_b   1.000
_cell.length_c   1.000
_cell.angle_alpha   90.00
_cell.angle_beta   90.00
_cell.angle_gamma   90.00
#
_symmetry.space_group_name_H-M   'P 1'
#
loop_
_entity.id
_entity.type
_entity.pdbx_description
1 polymer ?
#
loop_
_entity_poly.entity_id
_entity_poly.type
_entity_poly.pdbx_seq_one_letter_code
_entity_poly.pdbx_strand_id
1 'polypeptide(L)'
;MSLVLAASLLLKALAIPLLAKIAWVDFSTQKIANRDVLLLLCLGLGSLQLLSVQAGSWWDMGMSAIAGLVLFIALFPFWVLRKVGAGDVKLMAVTPFLVGG
;
A
#
# COMPACT_ATOMS: atom_id res chain seq x y z
N MET A 1 -0.06 20.34 -15.63
CA MET A 1 -0.44 19.19 -14.79
C MET A 1 -1.73 18.62 -15.38
N SER A 2 -1.76 17.36 -15.82
CA SER A 2 -3.02 16.75 -16.27
C SER A 2 -3.94 16.54 -15.06
N LEU A 3 -5.25 16.61 -15.28
CA LEU A 3 -6.25 16.43 -14.21
C LEU A 3 -6.13 15.05 -13.54
N VAL A 4 -5.71 14.04 -14.32
CA VAL A 4 -5.43 12.67 -13.88
C VAL A 4 -4.23 12.60 -12.93
N LEU A 5 -3.14 13.33 -13.23
CA LEU A 5 -1.97 13.41 -12.36
C LEU A 5 -2.30 14.10 -11.03
N ALA A 6 -3.11 15.16 -11.07
CA ALA A 6 -3.55 15.84 -9.86
C ALA A 6 -4.41 14.89 -8.98
N ALA A 7 -5.31 14.12 -9.58
CA ALA A 7 -6.12 13.14 -8.87
C ALA A 7 -5.27 12.01 -8.26
N SER A 8 -4.26 11.48 -8.98
CA SER A 8 -3.38 10.44 -8.44
C SER A 8 -2.53 10.95 -7.26
N LEU A 9 -2.04 12.19 -7.35
CA LEU A 9 -1.32 12.86 -6.26
C LEU A 9 -2.21 13.10 -5.04
N LEU A 10 -3.47 13.49 -5.24
CA LEU A 10 -4.44 13.63 -4.15
C LEU A 10 -4.69 12.29 -3.44
N LEU A 11 -4.81 11.18 -4.17
CA LEU A 11 -4.95 9.85 -3.57
C LEU A 11 -3.73 9.46 -2.73
N LYS A 12 -2.51 9.72 -3.23
CA LYS A 12 -1.27 9.50 -2.46
C LYS A 12 -1.22 10.42 -1.23
N ALA A 13 -1.63 11.68 -1.36
CA ALA A 13 -1.68 12.64 -0.25
C ALA A 13 -2.67 12.20 0.84
N LEU A 14 -3.82 11.59 0.47
CA LEU A 14 -4.78 11.02 1.43
C LEU A 14 -4.26 9.75 2.11
N ALA A 15 -3.35 9.01 1.48
CA ALA A 15 -2.73 7.83 2.11
C ALA A 15 -1.80 8.21 3.27
N ILE A 16 -1.16 9.40 3.24
CA ILE A 16 -0.24 9.88 4.29
C ILE A 16 -0.91 10.00 5.66
N PRO A 17 -2.03 10.75 5.85
CA PRO A 17 -2.69 10.84 7.14
C PRO A 17 -3.27 9.49 7.59
N LEU A 18 -3.68 8.63 6.65
CA LEU A 18 -4.14 7.28 6.98
C LEU A 18 -2.99 6.42 7.52
N LEU A 19 -1.79 6.48 6.91
CA LEU A 19 -0.58 5.84 7.43
C LEU A 19 -0.19 6.38 8.81
N ALA A 20 -0.25 7.69 9.01
CA ALA A 20 0.04 8.31 10.31
C ALA A 20 -0.94 7.83 11.40
N LYS A 21 -2.24 7.73 11.07
CA LYS A 21 -3.26 7.16 11.96
C LYS A 21 -2.96 5.71 12.28
N ILE A 22 -2.63 4.88 11.28
CA ILE A 22 -2.30 3.47 11.49
C ILE A 22 -1.09 3.33 12.40
N ALA A 23 -0.03 4.10 12.16
CA ALA A 23 1.16 4.11 13.00
C ALA A 23 0.83 4.49 14.44
N TRP A 24 0.02 5.54 14.65
CA TRP A 24 -0.40 5.96 15.99
C TRP A 24 -1.20 4.87 16.73
N VAL A 25 -2.15 4.24 16.04
CA VAL A 25 -2.97 3.15 16.59
C VAL A 25 -2.13 1.91 16.86
N ASP A 26 -1.18 1.59 15.99
CA ASP A 26 -0.28 0.46 16.17
C ASP A 26 0.64 0.65 17.38
N PHE A 27 1.22 1.85 17.58
CA PHE A 27 1.96 2.16 18.80
C PHE A 27 1.11 2.06 20.07
N SER A 28 -0.18 2.44 19.98
CA SER A 28 -1.07 2.47 21.16
C SER A 28 -1.67 1.11 21.49
N THR A 29 -1.98 0.29 20.49
CA THR A 29 -2.80 -0.92 20.64
C THR A 29 -2.12 -2.18 20.11
N GLN A 30 -0.96 -2.07 19.47
CA GLN A 30 -0.21 -3.14 18.81
C GLN A 30 -1.08 -3.97 17.86
N LYS A 31 -2.07 -3.33 17.23
CA LYS A 31 -3.03 -3.96 16.34
C LYS A 31 -3.28 -3.07 15.14
N ILE A 32 -3.05 -3.66 13.96
CA ILE A 32 -3.40 -3.07 12.67
C ILE A 32 -4.67 -3.75 12.14
N ALA A 33 -5.73 -2.96 11.97
CA ALA A 33 -7.01 -3.46 11.46
C ALA A 33 -6.95 -3.72 9.94
N ASN A 34 -7.51 -4.85 9.50
CA ASN A 34 -7.59 -5.19 8.08
C ASN A 34 -8.29 -4.12 7.25
N ARG A 35 -9.25 -3.39 7.85
CA ARG A 35 -9.97 -2.31 7.18
C ARG A 35 -9.03 -1.18 6.77
N ASP A 36 -8.13 -0.76 7.63
CA ASP A 36 -7.21 0.34 7.34
C ASP A 36 -6.18 -0.08 6.26
N VAL A 37 -5.70 -1.33 6.30
CA VAL A 37 -4.85 -1.91 5.25
C VAL A 37 -5.57 -1.96 3.89
N LEU A 38 -6.84 -2.39 3.88
CA LEU A 38 -7.63 -2.49 2.66
C LEU A 38 -7.91 -1.09 2.08
N LEU A 39 -8.15 -0.09 2.93
CA LEU A 39 -8.29 1.30 2.51
C LEU A 39 -7.00 1.83 1.88
N LEU A 40 -5.83 1.55 2.48
CA LEU A 40 -4.54 1.90 1.87
C LEU A 40 -4.34 1.22 0.52
N LEU A 41 -4.68 -0.06 0.41
CA LEU A 41 -4.59 -0.79 -0.85
C LEU A 41 -5.48 -0.17 -1.92
N CYS A 42 -6.73 0.19 -1.59
CA CYS A 42 -7.64 0.90 -2.49
C CYS A 42 -7.08 2.25 -2.96
N LEU A 43 -6.51 3.05 -2.04
CA LEU A 43 -5.91 4.34 -2.39
C LEU A 43 -4.69 4.17 -3.29
N GLY A 44 -3.82 3.19 -2.99
CA GLY A 44 -2.65 2.87 -3.80
C GLY A 44 -3.03 2.39 -5.21
N LEU A 45 -3.91 1.40 -5.31
CA LEU A 45 -4.43 0.88 -6.59
C LEU A 45 -5.13 1.96 -7.41
N GLY A 46 -5.95 2.80 -6.77
CA GLY A 46 -6.59 3.94 -7.45
C GLY A 46 -5.57 4.91 -8.03
N SER A 47 -4.51 5.23 -7.27
CA SER A 47 -3.45 6.12 -7.74
C SER A 47 -2.65 5.52 -8.90
N LEU A 48 -2.31 4.22 -8.82
CA LEU A 48 -1.60 3.49 -9.85
C LEU A 48 -2.42 3.34 -11.12
N GLN A 49 -3.71 3.03 -11.01
CA GLN A 49 -4.61 2.92 -12.17
C GLN A 49 -4.67 4.24 -12.95
N LEU A 50 -4.78 5.38 -12.25
CA LEU A 50 -4.78 6.69 -12.87
C LEU A 50 -3.44 6.98 -13.58
N LEU A 51 -2.31 6.63 -12.95
CA LEU A 51 -0.99 6.77 -13.56
C LEU A 51 -0.82 5.86 -14.78
N SER A 52 -1.28 4.61 -14.71
CA SER A 52 -1.22 3.66 -15.84
C SER A 52 -2.08 4.10 -17.02
N VAL A 53 -3.25 4.68 -16.76
CA VAL A 53 -4.09 5.27 -17.81
C VAL A 53 -3.40 6.48 -18.45
N GLN A 54 -2.73 7.31 -17.65
CA GLN A 54 -1.99 8.46 -18.16
C GLN A 54 -0.74 8.07 -18.97
N ALA A 55 0.01 7.08 -18.49
CA ALA A 55 1.23 6.59 -19.14
C ALA A 55 0.92 5.69 -20.35
N GLY A 56 -0.31 5.19 -20.47
CA GLY A 56 -0.69 4.18 -21.47
C GLY A 56 -0.02 2.83 -21.24
N SER A 57 0.60 2.62 -20.06
CA SER A 57 1.36 1.43 -19.69
C SER A 57 0.90 0.90 -18.35
N TRP A 58 0.68 -0.40 -18.28
CA TRP A 58 0.26 -1.10 -17.06
C TRP A 58 1.45 -1.77 -16.37
N TRP A 59 2.66 -1.56 -16.90
CA TRP A 59 3.87 -2.21 -16.42
C TRP A 59 4.18 -1.85 -14.98
N ASP A 60 4.10 -0.56 -14.62
CA ASP A 60 4.40 -0.09 -13.26
C ASP A 60 3.41 -0.65 -12.24
N MET A 61 2.13 -0.74 -12.62
CA MET A 61 1.10 -1.39 -11.81
C MET A 61 1.37 -2.89 -11.63
N GLY A 62 1.79 -3.58 -12.70
CA GLY A 62 2.21 -4.99 -12.64
C GLY A 62 3.41 -5.22 -11.73
N MET A 63 4.43 -4.35 -11.83
CA MET A 63 5.62 -4.40 -10.97
C MET A 63 5.27 -4.14 -9.50
N SER A 64 4.41 -3.16 -9.20
CA SER A 64 3.89 -2.94 -7.85
C SER A 64 3.15 -4.15 -7.29
N ALA A 65 2.33 -4.81 -8.11
CA ALA A 65 1.60 -6.01 -7.70
C ALA A 65 2.54 -7.18 -7.40
N ILE A 66 3.53 -7.41 -8.26
CA ILE A 66 4.55 -8.45 -8.06
C ILE A 66 5.37 -8.14 -6.81
N ALA A 67 5.82 -6.91 -6.63
CA ALA A 67 6.57 -6.50 -5.44
C ALA A 67 5.77 -6.72 -4.14
N GLY A 68 4.47 -6.37 -4.15
CA GLY A 68 3.58 -6.60 -3.00
C GLY A 68 3.41 -8.10 -2.70
N LEU A 69 3.23 -8.92 -3.74
CA LEU A 69 3.14 -10.38 -3.60
C LEU A 69 4.44 -10.99 -3.06
N VAL A 70 5.59 -10.58 -3.61
CA VAL A 70 6.91 -11.05 -3.17
C VAL A 70 7.15 -10.69 -1.72
N LEU A 71 6.86 -9.45 -1.29
CA LEU A 71 6.99 -9.05 0.11
C LEU A 71 6.06 -9.86 1.01
N PHE A 72 4.81 -10.09 0.60
CA PHE A 72 3.89 -10.93 1.36
C PHE A 72 4.42 -12.35 1.53
N ILE A 73 4.82 -13.01 0.45
CA ILE A 73 5.36 -14.37 0.47
C ILE A 73 6.65 -14.44 1.29
N ALA A 74 7.54 -13.46 1.16
CA ALA A 74 8.79 -13.41 1.90
C ALA A 74 8.58 -13.24 3.41
N LEU A 75 7.62 -12.40 3.80
CA LEU A 75 7.35 -12.07 5.20
C LEU A 75 6.39 -13.05 5.89
N PHE A 76 5.58 -13.78 5.13
CA PHE A 76 4.62 -14.75 5.67
C PHE A 76 5.27 -15.84 6.54
N PRO A 77 6.40 -16.49 6.15
CA PRO A 77 7.11 -17.43 7.02
C PRO A 77 7.58 -16.80 8.34
N PHE A 78 8.02 -15.54 8.33
CA PHE A 78 8.46 -14.86 9.56
C PHE A 78 7.31 -14.60 10.52
N TRP A 79 6.11 -14.34 10.00
CA TRP A 79 4.90 -14.29 10.81
C TRP A 79 4.54 -15.66 11.38
N VAL A 80 4.61 -16.74 10.59
CA VAL A 80 4.37 -18.12 11.07
C VAL A 80 5.33 -18.48 12.21
N LEU A 81 6.59 -18.05 12.11
CA LEU A 81 7.61 -18.20 13.16
C LEU A 81 7.45 -17.23 14.35
N ARG A 82 6.39 -16.41 14.38
CA ARG A 82 6.10 -15.37 15.38
C ARG A 82 7.21 -14.34 15.56
N LYS A 83 8.06 -14.14 14.55
CA LYS A 83 9.15 -13.14 14.56
C LYS A 83 8.68 -11.75 14.14
N VAL A 84 7.57 -11.66 13.40
CA VAL A 84 7.02 -10.42 12.85
C VAL A 84 5.51 -10.38 13.10
N GLY A 85 4.97 -9.18 13.37
CA GLY A 85 3.55 -8.98 13.59
C GLY A 85 2.73 -9.23 12.32
N ALA A 86 1.52 -9.79 12.48
CA ALA A 86 0.60 -9.98 11.35
C ALA A 86 0.21 -8.65 10.67
N GLY A 87 0.26 -7.55 11.42
CA GLY A 87 0.03 -6.20 10.93
C GLY A 87 1.16 -5.72 10.01
N ASP A 88 2.41 -5.89 10.43
CA ASP A 88 3.59 -5.48 9.67
C ASP A 88 3.66 -6.17 8.31
N VAL A 89 3.41 -7.48 8.27
CA VAL A 89 3.39 -8.25 7.01
C VAL A 89 2.37 -7.68 6.03
N LYS A 90 1.18 -7.30 6.53
CA LYS A 90 0.11 -6.72 5.71
C LYS A 90 0.46 -5.33 5.21
N LEU A 91 1.01 -4.47 6.07
CA LEU A 91 1.42 -3.12 5.68
C LEU A 91 2.55 -3.17 4.64
N MET A 92 3.57 -3.98 4.88
CA MET A 92 4.70 -4.14 3.97
C MET A 92 4.27 -4.66 2.59
N ALA A 93 3.27 -5.55 2.54
CA ALA A 93 2.71 -6.02 1.27
C ALA A 93 1.95 -4.93 0.49
N VAL A 94 1.38 -3.93 1.18
CA VAL A 94 0.64 -2.82 0.54
C VAL A 94 1.56 -1.66 0.13
N THR A 95 2.73 -1.51 0.76
CA THR A 95 3.68 -0.42 0.49
C THR A 95 4.04 -0.24 -0.99
N PRO A 96 4.30 -1.29 -1.80
CA PRO A 96 4.62 -1.13 -3.22
C PRO A 96 3.50 -0.49 -4.05
N PHE A 97 2.25 -0.59 -3.61
CA PHE A 97 1.11 0.06 -4.27
C PHE A 97 1.00 1.54 -3.93
N LEU A 98 1.54 1.96 -2.78
CA LEU A 98 1.54 3.35 -2.35
C LEU A 98 2.72 4.12 -2.97
N VAL A 99 3.88 3.47 -3.03
CA VAL A 99 5.12 4.07 -3.54
C VAL A 99 5.22 3.99 -5.05
N GLY A 100 4.81 2.87 -5.66
CA GLY A 100 4.97 2.64 -7.09
C GLY A 100 4.16 3.60 -7.98
N GLY A 101 4.53 3.62 -9.26
CA GLY A 101 4.02 4.55 -10.27
C GLY A 101 5.15 5.31 -10.96
#